data_AF-A0A7S3E8X4-F1
#
_entry.id   AF-A0A7S3E8X4-F1
#
_cell.length_a   1.000
_cell.length_b   1.000
_cell.length_c   1.000
_cell.angle_alpha   90.00
_cell.angle_beta   90.00
_cell.angle_gamma   90.00
#
_symmetry.space_group_name_H-M   'P 1'
#
loop_
_entity.id
_entity.type
_entity.pdbx_description
1 polymer ?
#
loop_
_entity_poly.entity_id
_entity_poly.type
_entity_poly.pdbx_seq_one_letter_code
_entity_poly.pdbx_strand_id
1 'polypeptide(L)'
;GLWGPIGTACVRGDKEKFILLELSGLVWLYVNNVRQPEPFLNITSEVAFYGARGLKSCTFDYDFDNYRYLYCSYINKPPQGDDSSPTTGSTARFTVNDSFTKATFEKVILGTVNSSPGCVNTTLNPIKDDVICLDRLKHSMGGITMDKHGHLYVGLGDDGSSTGWIPELMVVQENGYLSGKILK
;
A
#
# COMPACT_ATOMS: atom_id res chain seq x y z
N GLY A 1 -23.34 -1.12 1.79
CA GLY A 1 -22.46 -1.52 2.91
C GLY A 1 -21.01 -1.29 2.52
N LEU A 2 -20.09 -1.40 3.47
CA LEU A 2 -18.65 -1.42 3.19
C LEU A 2 -18.24 -2.82 2.72
N TRP A 3 -17.20 -2.92 1.91
CA TRP A 3 -16.72 -4.20 1.39
C TRP A 3 -15.23 -4.40 1.67
N GLY A 4 -14.93 -5.36 2.55
CA GLY A 4 -13.57 -5.63 3.02
C GLY A 4 -12.91 -4.40 3.68
N PRO A 5 -13.51 -3.77 4.71
CA PRO A 5 -12.89 -2.67 5.42
C PRO A 5 -11.62 -3.16 6.14
N ILE A 6 -10.51 -2.44 5.97
CA ILE A 6 -9.19 -2.84 6.50
C ILE A 6 -8.60 -1.85 7.50
N GLY A 7 -9.15 -0.64 7.58
CA GLY A 7 -8.65 0.36 8.52
C GLY A 7 -9.18 1.76 8.27
N THR A 8 -8.68 2.70 9.04
CA THR A 8 -8.98 4.12 8.93
C THR A 8 -7.70 4.94 9.05
N ALA A 9 -7.75 6.18 8.59
CA ALA A 9 -6.71 7.17 8.86
C ALA A 9 -7.37 8.55 9.02
N CYS A 10 -6.75 9.43 9.80
CA CYS A 10 -7.21 10.81 9.98
C CYS A 10 -6.04 11.77 9.98
N VAL A 11 -6.29 13.01 9.59
CA VAL A 11 -5.35 14.11 9.80
C VAL A 11 -5.24 14.33 11.31
N ARG A 12 -4.02 14.55 11.80
CA ARG A 12 -3.78 14.72 13.23
C ARG A 12 -4.60 15.90 13.77
N GLY A 13 -5.37 15.65 14.81
CA GLY A 13 -6.18 16.67 15.48
C GLY A 13 -7.55 16.90 14.86
N ASP A 14 -7.83 16.36 13.67
CA ASP A 14 -9.18 16.35 13.10
C ASP A 14 -10.03 15.28 13.83
N LYS A 15 -11.16 15.71 14.36
CA LYS A 15 -12.12 14.87 15.10
C LYS A 15 -13.38 14.58 14.30
N GLU A 16 -13.56 15.28 13.19
CA GLU A 16 -14.78 15.26 12.39
C GLU A 16 -14.57 14.45 11.11
N LYS A 17 -13.34 14.44 10.58
CA LYS A 17 -13.01 13.79 9.32
C LYS A 17 -12.03 12.64 9.51
N PHE A 18 -12.35 11.53 8.88
CA PHE A 18 -11.43 10.42 8.72
C PHE A 18 -11.73 9.72 7.39
N ILE A 19 -10.75 9.00 6.89
CA ILE A 19 -10.92 8.10 5.75
C ILE A 19 -11.05 6.66 6.24
N LEU A 20 -11.86 5.89 5.54
CA LEU A 20 -11.99 4.44 5.71
C LEU A 20 -11.46 3.74 4.48
N LEU A 21 -10.65 2.71 4.69
CA LEU A 21 -9.93 1.97 3.66
C LEU A 21 -10.66 0.65 3.38
N GLU A 22 -10.91 0.37 2.11
CA GLU A 22 -11.38 -0.94 1.64
C GLU A 22 -10.26 -1.66 0.89
N LEU A 23 -10.17 -2.97 1.10
CA LEU A 23 -9.16 -3.83 0.46
C LEU A 23 -9.17 -3.72 -1.07
N SER A 24 -10.32 -3.44 -1.67
CA SER A 24 -10.51 -3.25 -3.12
C SER A 24 -9.78 -2.04 -3.72
N GLY A 25 -9.21 -1.14 -2.91
CA GLY A 25 -8.61 0.10 -3.40
C GLY A 25 -9.57 1.30 -3.41
N LEU A 26 -10.75 1.16 -2.80
CA LEU A 26 -11.63 2.28 -2.49
C LEU A 26 -11.30 2.86 -1.12
N VAL A 27 -11.30 4.18 -1.05
CA VAL A 27 -11.16 4.94 0.19
C VAL A 27 -12.32 5.89 0.31
N TRP A 28 -13.02 5.84 1.44
CA TRP A 28 -14.20 6.63 1.69
C TRP A 28 -13.91 7.73 2.69
N LEU A 29 -14.31 8.96 2.39
CA LEU A 29 -14.30 10.04 3.38
C LEU A 29 -15.54 9.94 4.26
N TYR A 30 -15.34 10.06 5.57
CA TYR A 30 -16.38 10.27 6.55
C TYR A 30 -16.24 11.68 7.12
N VAL A 31 -17.36 12.40 7.23
CA VAL A 31 -17.45 13.71 7.88
C VAL A 31 -18.57 13.64 8.90
N ASN A 32 -18.27 13.91 10.17
CA ASN A 32 -19.23 13.79 11.27
C ASN A 32 -19.94 12.43 11.28
N ASN A 33 -19.16 11.36 11.08
CA ASN A 33 -19.61 9.97 10.96
C ASN A 33 -20.55 9.67 9.77
N VAL A 34 -20.68 10.60 8.82
CA VAL A 34 -21.44 10.39 7.57
C VAL A 34 -20.49 10.14 6.42
N ARG A 35 -20.62 8.97 5.79
CA ARG A 35 -19.88 8.62 4.57
C ARG A 35 -20.26 9.56 3.43
N GLN A 36 -19.27 10.17 2.79
CA GLN A 36 -19.48 10.99 1.61
C GLN A 36 -19.84 10.10 0.40
N PRO A 37 -20.63 10.63 -0.57
CA PRO A 37 -21.14 9.83 -1.68
C PRO A 37 -20.05 9.42 -2.67
N GLU A 38 -19.05 10.28 -2.87
CA GLU A 38 -17.91 10.01 -3.74
C GLU A 38 -16.74 9.42 -2.97
N PRO A 39 -15.98 8.48 -3.55
CA PRO A 39 -14.77 7.97 -2.93
C PRO A 39 -13.73 9.08 -2.83
N PHE A 40 -13.08 9.16 -1.67
CA PHE A 40 -11.95 10.06 -1.43
C PHE A 40 -10.76 9.70 -2.31
N LEU A 41 -10.47 8.41 -2.46
CA LEU A 41 -9.48 7.86 -3.38
C LEU A 41 -10.06 6.60 -4.02
N ASN A 42 -9.79 6.40 -5.30
CA ASN A 42 -10.15 5.19 -6.03
C ASN A 42 -8.94 4.74 -6.85
N ILE A 43 -8.32 3.66 -6.41
CA ILE A 43 -7.19 2.99 -7.08
C ILE A 43 -7.54 1.53 -7.43
N THR A 44 -8.83 1.24 -7.61
CA THR A 44 -9.33 -0.11 -7.95
C THR A 44 -8.75 -0.65 -9.26
N SER A 45 -8.26 0.21 -10.16
CA SER A 45 -7.54 -0.17 -11.38
C SER A 45 -6.10 -0.61 -11.12
N GLU A 46 -5.47 -0.09 -10.06
CA GLU A 46 -4.04 -0.27 -9.76
C GLU A 46 -3.77 -1.42 -8.81
N VAL A 47 -4.77 -1.83 -8.02
CA VAL A 47 -4.59 -2.86 -6.99
C VAL A 47 -5.05 -4.22 -7.46
N ALA A 48 -4.30 -5.26 -7.09
CA ALA A 48 -4.76 -6.64 -7.19
C ALA A 48 -5.78 -6.93 -6.08
N PHE A 49 -7.01 -7.31 -6.41
CA PHE A 49 -8.04 -7.58 -5.42
C PHE A 49 -8.37 -9.08 -5.38
N TYR A 50 -7.56 -9.84 -4.62
CA TYR A 50 -7.74 -11.28 -4.44
C TYR A 50 -7.20 -11.78 -3.09
N GLY A 51 -8.02 -12.51 -2.33
CA GLY A 51 -7.61 -13.08 -1.05
C GLY A 51 -7.16 -12.01 -0.06
N ALA A 52 -5.87 -11.99 0.29
CA ALA A 52 -5.29 -10.96 1.15
C ALA A 52 -4.63 -9.83 0.35
N ARG A 53 -4.80 -9.75 -0.97
CA ARG A 53 -4.23 -8.69 -1.80
C ARG A 53 -5.17 -7.49 -1.89
N GLY A 54 -4.58 -6.32 -2.14
CA GLY A 54 -5.31 -5.06 -2.28
C GLY A 54 -4.59 -3.89 -1.66
N LEU A 55 -5.36 -2.85 -1.34
CA LEU A 55 -4.92 -1.76 -0.47
C LEU A 55 -4.57 -2.29 0.92
N LYS A 56 -3.59 -1.68 1.60
CA LYS A 56 -3.10 -2.17 2.89
C LYS A 56 -3.18 -1.15 4.00
N SER A 57 -2.66 0.02 3.73
CA SER A 57 -2.59 1.06 4.75
C SER A 57 -2.48 2.40 4.05
N CYS A 58 -3.00 3.43 4.70
CA CYS A 58 -2.71 4.80 4.33
C CYS A 58 -2.41 5.62 5.58
N THR A 59 -1.60 6.67 5.40
CA THR A 59 -1.31 7.66 6.44
C THR A 59 -1.20 9.04 5.80
N PHE A 60 -1.71 10.06 6.48
CA PHE A 60 -1.54 11.44 6.02
C PHE A 60 -0.13 11.94 6.35
N ASP A 61 0.29 12.97 5.64
CA ASP A 61 1.47 13.72 6.06
C ASP A 61 1.33 14.20 7.51
N TYR A 62 2.44 14.16 8.25
CA TYR A 62 2.42 14.66 9.62
C TYR A 62 2.16 16.18 9.65
N ASP A 63 2.75 16.90 8.70
CA ASP A 63 2.57 18.34 8.53
C ASP A 63 1.58 18.61 7.38
N PHE A 64 0.38 18.05 7.54
CA PHE A 64 -0.65 18.06 6.50
C PHE A 64 -1.08 19.46 6.06
N ASP A 65 -1.00 20.45 6.95
CA ASP A 65 -1.37 21.84 6.65
C ASP A 65 -0.42 22.46 5.60
N ASN A 66 0.85 22.07 5.60
CA ASN A 66 1.83 22.50 4.61
C ASN A 66 1.96 21.52 3.44
N TYR A 67 1.80 20.22 3.71
CA TYR A 67 1.98 19.14 2.75
C TYR A 67 0.72 18.29 2.69
N ARG A 68 -0.15 18.59 1.75
CA ARG A 68 -1.48 17.96 1.61
C ARG A 68 -1.38 16.58 0.97
N TYR A 69 -0.58 15.70 1.55
CA TYR A 69 -0.27 14.38 1.03
C TYR A 69 -0.95 13.26 1.84
N LEU A 70 -1.36 12.24 1.10
CA LEU A 70 -1.77 10.94 1.61
C LEU A 70 -0.79 9.91 1.06
N TYR A 71 -0.20 9.10 1.91
CA TYR A 71 0.62 7.96 1.51
C TYR A 71 -0.21 6.70 1.65
N CYS A 72 -0.13 5.79 0.68
CA CYS A 72 -0.79 4.49 0.75
C CYS A 72 0.13 3.37 0.25
N SER A 73 0.07 2.21 0.91
CA SER A 73 0.70 0.97 0.49
C SER A 73 -0.34 0.01 -0.09
N TYR A 74 -0.01 -0.65 -1.19
CA TYR A 74 -0.89 -1.59 -1.88
C TYR A 74 -0.10 -2.59 -2.71
N ILE A 75 -0.82 -3.58 -3.21
CA ILE A 75 -0.30 -4.67 -4.04
C ILE A 75 -0.73 -4.38 -5.46
N ASN A 76 0.24 -4.25 -6.36
CA ASN A 76 0.00 -3.85 -7.73
C ASN A 76 -0.81 -4.93 -8.46
N LYS A 77 -1.70 -4.48 -9.33
CA LYS A 77 -2.36 -5.35 -10.27
C LYS A 77 -1.31 -6.07 -11.13
N PRO A 78 -1.39 -7.40 -11.30
CA PRO A 78 -0.38 -8.11 -12.06
C PRO A 78 -0.37 -7.65 -13.51
N PRO A 79 0.79 -7.48 -14.15
CA PRO A 79 0.89 -7.08 -15.55
C PRO A 79 0.37 -8.17 -16.51
N GLN A 80 0.29 -9.42 -16.03
CA GLN A 80 -0.18 -10.59 -16.76
C GLN A 80 -0.93 -11.52 -15.79
N GLY A 81 -1.96 -12.20 -16.31
CA GLY A 81 -2.77 -13.13 -15.53
C GLY A 81 -3.91 -12.44 -14.76
N ASP A 82 -4.39 -13.11 -13.72
CA ASP A 82 -5.44 -12.62 -12.82
C ASP A 82 -4.85 -11.99 -11.55
N ASP A 83 -5.70 -11.42 -10.68
CA ASP A 83 -5.28 -10.75 -9.44
C ASP A 83 -4.59 -11.69 -8.41
N SER A 84 -4.58 -13.01 -8.63
CA SER A 84 -3.84 -13.98 -7.83
C SER A 84 -2.41 -14.23 -8.36
N SER A 85 -2.10 -13.77 -9.56
CA SER A 85 -0.82 -14.01 -10.24
C SER A 85 0.34 -13.28 -9.58
N PRO A 86 1.57 -13.81 -9.58
CA PRO A 86 2.77 -13.12 -9.09
C PRO A 86 2.86 -11.65 -9.53
N THR A 87 3.20 -10.77 -8.59
CA THR A 87 3.20 -9.31 -8.81
C THR A 87 4.16 -8.61 -7.84
N THR A 88 4.06 -7.28 -7.76
CA THR A 88 4.89 -6.43 -6.92
C THR A 88 4.03 -5.58 -5.98
N GLY A 89 4.66 -5.00 -4.97
CA GLY A 89 4.04 -4.03 -4.06
C GLY A 89 4.50 -2.60 -4.36
N SER A 90 3.67 -1.63 -4.02
CA SER A 90 4.00 -0.20 -4.12
C SER A 90 3.62 0.54 -2.84
N THR A 91 4.40 1.58 -2.52
CA THR A 91 3.94 2.68 -1.68
C THR A 91 3.94 3.94 -2.52
N ALA A 92 2.81 4.62 -2.56
CA ALA A 92 2.64 5.82 -3.36
C ALA A 92 2.09 6.98 -2.52
N ARG A 93 2.44 8.18 -2.97
CA ARG A 93 1.96 9.46 -2.47
C ARG A 93 0.88 10.00 -3.39
N PHE A 94 -0.21 10.47 -2.81
CA PHE A 94 -1.32 11.14 -3.45
C PHE A 94 -1.44 12.55 -2.90
N THR A 95 -1.98 13.47 -3.70
CA THR A 95 -2.26 14.85 -3.30
C THR A 95 -3.73 15.01 -2.99
N VAL A 96 -4.04 15.51 -1.80
CA VAL A 96 -5.40 15.82 -1.35
C VAL A 96 -5.77 17.22 -1.83
N ASN A 97 -6.98 17.43 -2.37
CA ASN A 97 -7.46 18.73 -2.85
C ASN A 97 -7.90 19.65 -1.70
N ASP A 98 -7.95 20.98 -1.91
CA ASP A 98 -8.10 21.99 -0.83
C ASP A 98 -9.37 21.82 0.00
N SER A 99 -10.45 21.34 -0.61
CA SER A 99 -11.70 21.04 0.09
C SER A 99 -11.67 19.77 0.96
N PHE A 100 -10.57 19.00 0.95
CA PHE A 100 -10.44 17.71 1.61
C PHE A 100 -11.57 16.75 1.20
N THR A 101 -11.88 16.68 -0.09
CA THR A 101 -12.93 15.79 -0.61
C THR A 101 -12.38 14.69 -1.50
N LYS A 102 -11.13 14.84 -1.97
CA LYS A 102 -10.52 13.91 -2.91
C LYS A 102 -9.00 13.90 -2.80
N ALA A 103 -8.40 12.72 -2.94
CA ALA A 103 -7.00 12.52 -3.22
C ALA A 103 -6.80 12.01 -4.64
N THR A 104 -5.82 12.56 -5.35
CA THR A 104 -5.48 12.20 -6.74
C THR A 104 -3.96 12.27 -6.97
N PHE A 105 -3.50 12.03 -8.20
CA PHE A 105 -2.10 12.15 -8.62
C PHE A 105 -1.15 11.25 -7.85
N GLU A 106 -1.06 10.02 -8.31
CA GLU A 106 -0.15 9.03 -7.76
C GLU A 106 1.31 9.34 -8.13
N LYS A 107 2.18 9.33 -7.12
CA LYS A 107 3.62 9.21 -7.30
C LYS A 107 4.10 8.02 -6.48
N VAL A 108 4.52 6.94 -7.12
CA VAL A 108 5.18 5.82 -6.45
C VAL A 108 6.51 6.31 -5.86
N ILE A 109 6.75 6.01 -4.58
CA ILE A 109 7.93 6.43 -3.82
C ILE A 109 8.78 5.25 -3.31
N LEU A 110 8.23 4.03 -3.38
CA LEU A 110 8.89 2.78 -3.05
C LEU A 110 8.18 1.66 -3.84
N GLY A 111 8.93 0.73 -4.41
CA GLY A 111 8.39 -0.29 -5.31
C GLY A 111 8.12 0.24 -6.72
N THR A 112 9.03 1.04 -7.27
CA THR A 112 8.86 1.69 -8.59
C THR A 112 8.78 0.72 -9.77
N VAL A 113 9.32 -0.49 -9.65
CA VAL A 113 9.10 -1.55 -10.65
C VAL A 113 7.78 -2.26 -10.37
N ASN A 114 6.71 -1.75 -10.97
CA ASN A 114 5.35 -2.28 -10.81
C ASN A 114 4.83 -3.08 -12.01
N SER A 115 5.59 -3.13 -13.12
CA SER A 115 5.25 -3.87 -14.34
C SER A 115 5.83 -5.29 -14.40
N SER A 116 6.49 -5.74 -13.33
CA SER A 116 7.04 -7.09 -13.24
C SER A 116 5.98 -8.07 -12.72
N PRO A 117 5.89 -9.30 -13.26
CA PRO A 117 5.03 -10.35 -12.72
C PRO A 117 5.63 -10.96 -11.44
N GLY A 118 6.17 -10.15 -10.53
CA GLY A 118 6.94 -10.61 -9.37
C GLY A 118 8.44 -10.63 -9.59
N CYS A 119 9.17 -11.43 -8.81
CA CYS A 119 10.63 -11.49 -8.85
C CYS A 119 11.16 -12.90 -9.17
N VAL A 120 10.32 -13.93 -9.11
CA VAL A 120 10.70 -15.27 -9.55
C VAL A 120 11.07 -15.24 -11.03
N ASN A 121 12.22 -15.82 -11.38
CA ASN A 121 12.78 -15.85 -12.74
C ASN A 121 13.07 -14.47 -13.37
N THR A 122 13.25 -13.43 -12.56
CA THR A 122 13.68 -12.12 -13.03
C THR A 122 15.17 -11.88 -12.76
N THR A 123 15.80 -10.95 -13.48
CA THR A 123 17.15 -10.45 -13.19
C THR A 123 17.14 -9.29 -12.19
N LEU A 124 15.98 -8.97 -11.61
CA LEU A 124 15.80 -7.83 -10.74
C LEU A 124 16.55 -8.04 -9.41
N ASN A 125 17.23 -7.00 -8.97
CA ASN A 125 17.79 -6.87 -7.64
C ASN A 125 16.82 -6.03 -6.78
N PRO A 126 16.16 -6.62 -5.77
CA PRO A 126 15.10 -5.97 -5.00
C PRO A 126 15.42 -4.58 -4.47
N ILE A 127 16.65 -4.36 -4.00
CA ILE A 127 17.05 -3.07 -3.44
C ILE A 127 17.49 -2.09 -4.52
N LYS A 128 18.34 -2.53 -5.46
CA LYS A 128 18.88 -1.62 -6.48
C LYS A 128 17.81 -1.16 -7.46
N ASP A 129 16.89 -2.05 -7.78
CA ASP A 129 15.83 -1.78 -8.75
C ASP A 129 14.55 -1.30 -8.08
N ASP A 130 14.55 -1.15 -6.75
CA ASP A 130 13.39 -0.72 -5.97
C ASP A 130 12.13 -1.53 -6.31
N VAL A 131 12.22 -2.85 -6.11
CA VAL A 131 11.12 -3.78 -6.35
C VAL A 131 10.75 -4.52 -5.08
N ILE A 132 9.47 -4.47 -4.73
CA ILE A 132 8.90 -5.26 -3.64
C ILE A 132 8.28 -6.51 -4.25
N CYS A 133 8.98 -7.64 -4.11
CA CYS A 133 8.57 -8.92 -4.66
C CYS A 133 7.38 -9.50 -3.91
N LEU A 134 6.28 -9.77 -4.63
CA LEU A 134 5.06 -10.40 -4.12
C LEU A 134 4.65 -11.55 -5.05
N ASP A 135 5.49 -12.56 -5.10
CA ASP A 135 5.30 -13.77 -5.89
C ASP A 135 4.18 -14.65 -5.31
N ARG A 136 3.77 -14.42 -4.07
CA ARG A 136 2.73 -15.17 -3.37
C ARG A 136 1.56 -14.29 -2.91
N LEU A 137 0.65 -14.91 -2.17
CA LEU A 137 -0.67 -14.38 -1.85
C LEU A 137 -0.82 -13.86 -0.41
N LYS A 138 0.16 -14.13 0.46
CA LYS A 138 0.04 -13.98 1.92
C LYS A 138 1.26 -13.22 2.46
N HIS A 139 1.10 -12.66 3.65
CA HIS A 139 2.16 -11.95 4.38
C HIS A 139 2.93 -10.95 3.51
N SER A 140 2.18 -10.21 2.70
CA SER A 140 2.73 -9.20 1.81
C SER A 140 3.01 -7.90 2.58
N MET A 141 2.94 -6.76 1.91
CA MET A 141 2.88 -5.41 2.47
C MET A 141 2.15 -5.30 3.83
N GLY A 142 2.55 -4.32 4.64
CA GLY A 142 1.99 -4.05 5.96
C GLY A 142 1.53 -2.60 6.17
N GLY A 143 1.45 -2.21 7.44
CA GLY A 143 1.08 -0.86 7.87
C GLY A 143 2.14 0.17 7.52
N ILE A 144 1.71 1.42 7.33
CA ILE A 144 2.61 2.57 7.14
C ILE A 144 2.26 3.68 8.14
N THR A 145 3.26 4.46 8.56
CA THR A 145 3.05 5.60 9.46
C THR A 145 4.13 6.66 9.27
N MET A 146 3.80 7.92 9.55
CA MET A 146 4.74 9.04 9.49
C MET A 146 5.09 9.52 10.89
N ASP A 147 6.37 9.82 11.15
CA ASP A 147 6.78 10.52 12.37
C ASP A 147 6.71 12.05 12.23
N LYS A 148 6.91 12.73 13.37
CA LYS A 148 6.91 14.20 13.46
C LYS A 148 8.07 14.89 12.72
N HIS A 149 9.01 14.12 12.19
CA HIS A 149 10.17 14.58 11.45
C HIS A 149 10.02 14.34 9.94
N GLY A 150 8.86 13.85 9.50
CA GLY A 150 8.58 13.60 8.08
C GLY A 150 9.18 12.30 7.55
N HIS A 151 9.59 11.37 8.42
CA HIS A 151 10.00 10.05 7.96
C HIS A 151 8.79 9.13 7.83
N LEU A 152 8.70 8.42 6.70
CA LEU A 152 7.67 7.43 6.44
C LEU A 152 8.19 6.03 6.75
N TYR A 153 7.61 5.37 7.74
CA TYR A 153 7.93 3.98 8.05
C TYR A 153 7.01 3.05 7.26
N VAL A 154 7.59 2.10 6.54
CA VAL A 154 6.86 1.14 5.70
C VAL A 154 7.15 -0.28 6.17
N GLY A 155 6.13 -0.98 6.64
CA GLY A 155 6.22 -2.39 6.98
C GLY A 155 6.03 -3.28 5.75
N LEU A 156 6.95 -4.22 5.54
CA LEU A 156 6.90 -5.21 4.47
C LEU A 156 6.95 -6.61 5.08
N GLY A 157 5.93 -7.42 4.80
CA GLY A 157 5.93 -8.83 5.18
C GLY A 157 6.87 -9.66 4.31
N ASP A 158 6.95 -10.95 4.61
CA ASP A 158 7.91 -11.89 4.03
C ASP A 158 7.44 -12.59 2.75
N ASP A 159 6.26 -12.23 2.22
CA ASP A 159 5.60 -12.91 1.08
C ASP A 159 5.41 -14.43 1.32
N GLY A 160 5.15 -14.77 2.58
CA GLY A 160 5.06 -16.13 3.11
C GLY A 160 4.01 -17.04 2.48
N SER A 161 4.12 -18.34 2.79
CA SER A 161 3.11 -19.36 2.44
C SER A 161 2.41 -19.88 3.70
N SER A 162 1.15 -20.31 3.56
CA SER A 162 0.40 -20.99 4.60
C SER A 162 0.68 -22.50 4.70
N THR A 163 1.53 -23.06 3.83
CA THR A 163 1.72 -24.53 3.70
C THR A 163 3.01 -25.08 4.30
N GLY A 164 3.75 -24.27 5.07
CA GLY A 164 4.94 -24.71 5.82
C GLY A 164 6.22 -23.99 5.43
N TRP A 165 7.35 -24.51 5.90
CA TRP A 165 8.68 -23.96 5.65
C TRP A 165 9.06 -24.09 4.17
N ILE A 166 9.43 -22.97 3.55
CA ILE A 166 9.88 -22.89 2.15
C ILE A 166 11.27 -22.27 2.17
N PRO A 167 12.35 -23.02 1.83
CA PRO A 167 13.71 -22.51 1.88
C PRO A 167 13.92 -21.24 1.06
N GLU A 168 13.21 -21.09 -0.07
CA GLU A 168 13.27 -19.92 -0.94
C GLU A 168 12.76 -18.65 -0.27
N LEU A 169 11.97 -18.75 0.80
CA LEU A 169 11.53 -17.59 1.59
C LEU A 169 12.58 -17.10 2.59
N MET A 170 13.63 -17.89 2.86
CA MET A 170 14.67 -17.47 3.80
C MET A 170 15.51 -16.30 3.27
N VAL A 171 15.44 -16.01 1.97
CA VAL A 171 16.10 -14.86 1.34
C VAL A 171 15.66 -13.52 1.93
N VAL A 172 14.47 -13.45 2.55
CA VAL A 172 14.02 -12.25 3.27
C VAL A 172 14.86 -11.93 4.50
N GLN A 173 15.67 -12.87 5.00
CA GLN A 173 16.65 -12.63 6.07
C GLN A 173 17.91 -11.93 5.53
N GLU A 174 18.13 -11.97 4.23
CA GLU A 174 19.27 -11.31 3.62
C GLU A 174 19.05 -9.79 3.55
N ASN A 175 20.15 -9.05 3.61
CA ASN A 175 20.14 -7.60 3.47
C ASN A 175 19.84 -7.14 2.04
N GLY A 176 19.77 -8.05 1.06
CA GLY A 176 19.51 -7.75 -0.35
C GLY A 176 18.03 -7.66 -0.73
N TYR A 177 17.11 -7.86 0.22
CA TYR A 177 15.66 -7.93 0.00
C TYR A 177 14.92 -6.91 0.86
N LEU A 178 13.91 -6.27 0.25
CA LEU A 178 13.00 -5.35 0.92
C LEU A 178 11.95 -6.08 1.77
N SER A 179 11.49 -7.25 1.32
CA SER A 179 10.51 -8.07 2.05
C SER A 179 11.04 -8.49 3.43
N GLY A 180 10.13 -8.57 4.40
CA GLY A 180 10.43 -8.91 5.80
C GLY A 180 11.07 -7.78 6.61
N LYS A 181 11.04 -6.53 6.13
CA LYS A 181 11.70 -5.36 6.77
C LYS A 181 10.71 -4.28 7.19
N ILE A 182 11.20 -3.38 8.05
CA ILE A 182 10.61 -2.04 8.25
C ILE A 182 11.58 -1.05 7.61
N LEU A 183 11.11 -0.34 6.61
CA LEU A 183 11.86 0.70 5.92
C LEU A 183 11.53 2.08 6.51
N LYS A 184 12.42 3.05 6.28
CA LYS A 184 12.30 4.44 6.72
C LYS A 184 12.76 5.36 5.58
#